data_AF-A0A5J4P6T7-F1
#
_entry.id   AF-A0A5J4P6T7-F1
#
_cell.length_a   1.000
_cell.length_b   1.000
_cell.length_c   1.000
_cell.angle_alpha   90.00
_cell.angle_beta   90.00
_cell.angle_gamma   90.00
#
_symmetry.space_group_name_H-M   'P 1'
#
loop_
_entity.id
_entity.type
_entity.pdbx_description
1 polymer ?
#
loop_
_entity_poly.entity_id
_entity_poly.type
_entity_poly.pdbx_seq_one_letter_code
_entity_poly.pdbx_strand_id
1 'polypeptide(L)'
;MFENCFPNTLDTTVYYRLIDGKPDTFVYTGDIHAMWLRDSGAQVWPYVPLANNDPELKKMLAGVILRQFKCIILDPYANAFNDEAVGSEWMNDLTTMIPELHERKWEIDSLCYPIRLAYQYWKLTGDASVFGEEWVQAIEMVLRTFKE
;
A
#
# COMPACT_ATOMS: atom_id res chain seq x y z
N MET A 1 23.99 7.55 10.59
CA MET A 1 23.31 7.47 9.28
C MET A 1 22.41 6.25 9.20
N PHE A 2 22.92 5.01 9.26
CA PHE A 2 22.07 3.80 9.21
C PHE A 2 20.95 3.81 10.26
N GLU A 3 21.28 4.09 11.53
CA GLU A 3 20.31 4.20 12.63
C GLU A 3 19.23 5.27 12.37
N ASN A 4 19.53 6.33 11.61
CA ASN A 4 18.55 7.36 11.30
C ASN A 4 17.67 6.95 10.12
N CYS A 5 18.24 6.27 9.12
CA CYS A 5 17.56 6.00 7.85
C CYS A 5 16.78 4.68 7.86
N PHE A 6 17.34 3.64 8.47
CA PHE A 6 16.73 2.32 8.46
C PHE A 6 15.35 2.28 9.15
N PRO A 7 15.12 2.88 10.33
CA PRO A 7 13.80 2.88 10.96
C PRO A 7 12.91 4.06 10.55
N ASN A 8 13.39 5.00 9.72
CA ASN A 8 12.68 6.25 9.45
C ASN A 8 11.23 6.03 8.96
N THR A 9 10.99 5.05 8.10
CA THR A 9 9.62 4.68 7.69
C THR A 9 8.75 4.34 8.89
N LEU A 10 9.23 3.46 9.79
CA LEU A 10 8.48 3.06 10.98
C LEU A 10 8.27 4.24 11.93
N ASP A 11 9.28 5.09 12.10
CA ASP A 11 9.27 6.20 13.05
C ASP A 11 8.35 7.35 12.61
N THR A 12 8.24 7.63 11.32
CA THR A 12 7.64 8.88 10.84
C THR A 12 6.49 8.71 9.85
N THR A 13 6.24 7.52 9.32
CA THR A 13 5.28 7.36 8.20
C THR A 13 4.22 6.28 8.38
N VAL A 14 4.38 5.37 9.33
CA VAL A 14 3.50 4.19 9.49
C VAL A 14 2.38 4.45 10.49
N TYR A 15 1.14 4.24 10.03
CA TYR A 15 -0.08 4.37 10.82
C TYR A 15 -0.83 3.03 10.80
N TYR A 16 -0.47 2.16 11.75
CA TYR A 16 -1.09 0.84 11.91
C TYR A 16 -2.35 0.92 12.78
N ARG A 17 -3.38 0.16 12.37
CA ARG A 17 -4.64 -0.02 13.10
C ARG A 17 -5.30 -1.35 12.76
N LEU A 18 -6.37 -1.65 13.48
CA LEU A 18 -7.28 -2.75 13.15
C LEU A 18 -8.59 -2.17 12.63
N ILE A 19 -9.06 -2.68 11.48
CA ILE A 19 -10.39 -2.39 10.94
C ILE A 19 -11.12 -3.72 10.85
N ASP A 20 -12.24 -3.85 11.57
CA ASP A 20 -13.03 -5.09 11.66
C ASP A 20 -12.19 -6.33 12.05
N GLY A 21 -11.19 -6.12 12.92
CA GLY A 21 -10.28 -7.17 13.37
C GLY A 21 -9.20 -7.57 12.35
N LYS A 22 -9.18 -6.99 11.14
CA LYS A 22 -8.12 -7.17 10.14
C LYS A 22 -7.04 -6.08 10.30
N PRO A 23 -5.75 -6.41 10.10
CA PRO A 23 -4.69 -5.41 10.10
C PRO A 23 -4.85 -4.46 8.92
N ASP A 24 -4.63 -3.17 9.18
CA ASP A 24 -4.66 -2.10 8.19
C ASP A 24 -3.54 -1.12 8.51
N THR A 25 -2.68 -0.84 7.53
CA THR A 25 -1.55 0.06 7.72
C THR A 25 -1.52 1.08 6.58
N PHE A 26 -1.67 2.34 6.94
CA PHE A 26 -1.45 3.45 6.03
C PHE A 26 0.00 3.91 6.13
N VAL A 27 0.67 4.14 5.00
CA VAL A 27 2.07 4.56 4.95
C VAL A 27 2.19 5.84 4.12
N TYR A 28 2.45 6.96 4.79
CA TYR A 28 2.71 8.22 4.12
C TYR A 28 4.08 8.19 3.42
N THR A 29 4.27 8.99 2.37
CA THR A 29 5.60 9.08 1.72
C THR A 29 6.60 9.84 2.61
N GLY A 30 6.12 10.77 3.43
CA GLY A 30 6.92 11.59 4.33
C GLY A 30 6.52 13.06 4.24
N ASP A 31 7.19 13.80 3.36
CA ASP A 31 6.92 15.22 3.12
C ASP A 31 5.63 15.48 2.33
N ILE A 32 5.15 14.50 1.57
CA ILE A 32 3.83 14.52 0.92
C ILE A 32 2.85 13.71 1.76
N HIS A 33 1.72 14.32 2.12
CA HIS A 33 0.75 13.73 3.04
C HIS A 33 -0.29 12.83 2.34
N ALA A 34 0.20 11.83 1.60
CA ALA A 34 -0.63 10.74 1.08
C ALA A 34 0.18 9.43 0.95
N MET A 35 -0.50 8.34 0.61
CA MET A 35 0.11 7.01 0.42
C MET A 35 0.22 6.69 -1.07
N TRP A 36 1.45 6.48 -1.55
CA TRP A 36 1.71 5.99 -2.90
C TRP A 36 1.84 4.48 -2.88
N LEU A 37 1.28 3.80 -3.88
CA LEU A 37 1.41 2.34 -3.99
C LEU A 37 2.89 1.93 -4.16
N ARG A 38 3.65 2.69 -4.95
CA ARG A 38 5.10 2.52 -5.10
C ARG A 38 5.83 2.71 -3.79
N ASP A 39 5.70 3.90 -3.19
CA ASP A 39 6.50 4.32 -2.05
C ASP A 39 6.22 3.43 -0.84
N SER A 40 4.95 3.20 -0.51
CA SER A 40 4.59 2.29 0.59
C SER A 40 5.11 0.87 0.38
N GLY A 41 5.09 0.36 -0.86
CA GLY A 41 5.64 -0.95 -1.20
C GLY A 41 7.16 -1.02 -1.10
N ALA A 42 7.87 0.09 -1.32
CA ALA A 42 9.32 0.17 -1.22
C ALA A 42 9.80 0.48 0.21
N GLN A 43 9.13 1.40 0.92
CA GLN A 43 9.46 1.86 2.26
C GLN A 43 9.53 0.71 3.27
N VAL A 44 8.56 -0.21 3.22
CA VAL A 44 8.52 -1.35 4.17
C VAL A 44 9.26 -2.60 3.69
N TRP A 45 9.75 -2.61 2.44
CA TRP A 45 10.41 -3.76 1.85
C TRP A 45 11.59 -4.32 2.67
N PRO A 46 12.51 -3.48 3.21
CA PRO A 46 13.66 -3.98 3.98
C PRO A 46 13.27 -4.69 5.28
N TYR A 47 12.04 -4.51 5.77
CA TYR A 47 11.57 -5.12 7.01
C TYR A 47 10.97 -6.51 6.81
N VAL A 48 10.59 -6.89 5.57
CA VAL A 48 9.98 -8.21 5.29
C VAL A 48 10.87 -9.38 5.76
N PRO A 49 12.21 -9.38 5.57
CA PRO A 49 13.09 -10.43 6.11
C PRO A 49 13.08 -10.55 7.64
N LEU A 50 12.64 -9.52 8.35
CA LEU A 50 12.60 -9.49 9.82
C LEU A 50 11.25 -9.99 10.38
N ALA A 51 10.23 -10.12 9.54
CA ALA A 51 8.84 -10.38 9.96
C ALA A 51 8.66 -11.68 10.76
N ASN A 52 9.45 -12.73 10.51
CA ASN A 52 9.33 -13.97 11.29
C ASN A 52 9.87 -13.85 12.73
N ASN A 53 10.67 -12.82 13.01
CA ASN A 53 11.24 -12.58 14.33
C ASN A 53 10.41 -11.58 15.16
N ASP A 54 9.42 -10.92 14.53
CA ASP A 54 8.60 -9.89 15.16
C ASP A 54 7.13 -9.99 14.68
N PRO A 55 6.23 -10.53 15.52
CA PRO A 55 4.81 -10.69 15.18
C PRO A 55 4.08 -9.37 14.91
N GLU A 56 4.44 -8.27 15.56
CA GLU A 56 3.78 -6.98 15.36
C GLU A 56 4.22 -6.36 14.05
N LEU A 57 5.52 -6.47 13.71
CA LEU A 57 6.03 -6.10 12.39
C LEU A 57 5.34 -6.92 11.29
N LYS A 58 5.17 -8.23 11.49
CA LYS A 58 4.48 -9.11 10.53
C LYS A 58 3.03 -8.68 10.29
N LYS A 59 2.29 -8.29 11.33
CA LYS A 59 0.92 -7.77 11.22
C LYS A 59 0.89 -6.42 10.50
N MET A 60 1.81 -5.51 10.83
CA MET A 60 1.92 -4.22 10.17
C MET A 60 2.15 -4.37 8.66
N LEU A 61 3.09 -5.25 8.26
CA LEU A 61 3.36 -5.55 6.86
C LEU A 61 2.14 -6.15 6.13
N ALA A 62 1.43 -7.07 6.77
CA ALA A 62 0.16 -7.58 6.24
C ALA A 62 -0.87 -6.45 6.04
N GLY A 63 -0.95 -5.53 7.00
CA GLY A 63 -1.82 -4.35 6.92
C GLY A 63 -1.49 -3.42 5.76
N VAL A 64 -0.20 -3.25 5.39
CA VAL A 64 0.20 -2.46 4.21
C VAL A 64 -0.30 -3.14 2.94
N ILE A 65 -0.10 -4.45 2.82
CA ILE A 65 -0.53 -5.24 1.65
C ILE A 65 -2.05 -5.15 1.47
N LEU A 66 -2.81 -5.38 2.55
CA LEU A 66 -4.27 -5.32 2.52
C LEU A 66 -4.78 -3.91 2.19
N ARG A 67 -4.15 -2.86 2.73
CA ARG A 67 -4.47 -1.48 2.36
C ARG A 67 -4.20 -1.21 0.88
N GLN A 68 -3.07 -1.66 0.35
CA GLN A 68 -2.74 -1.50 -1.07
C GLN A 68 -3.75 -2.20 -1.99
N PHE A 69 -4.25 -3.39 -1.63
CA PHE A 69 -5.32 -4.04 -2.40
C PHE A 69 -6.61 -3.23 -2.40
N LYS A 70 -7.00 -2.65 -1.26
CA LYS A 70 -8.15 -1.74 -1.19
C LYS A 70 -7.97 -0.51 -2.08
N CYS A 71 -6.75 0.05 -2.13
CA CYS A 71 -6.41 1.17 -3.02
C CYS A 71 -6.54 0.77 -4.50
N ILE A 72 -6.03 -0.40 -4.91
CA ILE A 72 -6.18 -0.90 -6.29
C ILE A 72 -7.66 -1.11 -6.65
N ILE A 73 -8.45 -1.67 -5.72
CA ILE A 73 -9.89 -1.88 -5.91
C ILE A 73 -10.64 -0.55 -6.06
N LEU A 74 -10.21 0.46 -5.31
CA LEU A 74 -10.80 1.79 -5.34
C LEU A 74 -10.57 2.47 -6.70
N ASP A 75 -9.32 2.55 -7.16
CA ASP A 75 -9.00 3.00 -8.51
C ASP A 75 -7.65 2.45 -8.98
N PRO A 76 -7.61 1.54 -9.98
CA PRO A 76 -6.37 0.92 -10.43
C PRO A 76 -5.53 1.87 -11.30
N TYR A 77 -6.07 3.02 -11.71
CA TYR A 77 -5.33 4.03 -12.46
C TYR A 77 -4.67 5.09 -11.57
N ALA A 78 -4.98 5.10 -10.27
CA ALA A 78 -4.43 6.07 -9.33
C ALA A 78 -3.09 5.62 -8.74
N ASN A 79 -2.15 6.56 -8.62
CA ASN A 79 -0.87 6.33 -7.97
C ASN A 79 -0.90 6.63 -6.46
N ALA A 80 -1.79 7.54 -6.01
CA ALA A 80 -1.75 8.11 -4.67
C ALA A 80 -3.14 8.21 -4.00
N PHE A 81 -3.19 7.84 -2.72
CA PHE A 81 -4.41 7.66 -1.96
C PHE A 81 -4.38 8.45 -0.66
N ASN A 82 -5.54 8.93 -0.22
CA ASN A 82 -5.75 9.53 1.09
C ASN A 82 -6.20 8.47 2.11
N ASP A 83 -5.94 8.72 3.40
CA ASP A 83 -6.39 7.79 4.45
C ASP A 83 -7.90 7.92 4.76
N GLU A 84 -8.45 9.11 4.49
CA GLU A 84 -9.86 9.46 4.59
C GLU A 84 -10.31 10.18 3.31
N ALA A 85 -11.62 10.31 3.10
CA ALA A 85 -12.22 10.97 1.93
C ALA A 85 -12.12 12.52 2.02
N VAL A 86 -10.89 13.04 2.10
CA VAL A 86 -10.61 14.48 2.34
C VAL A 86 -10.36 15.29 1.07
N GLY A 87 -10.15 14.63 -0.08
CA GLY A 87 -9.71 15.26 -1.31
C GLY A 87 -8.26 15.75 -1.26
N SER A 88 -7.82 16.41 -2.32
CA SER A 88 -6.46 16.98 -2.44
C SER A 88 -6.46 18.26 -3.27
N GLU A 89 -5.30 18.89 -3.38
CA GLU A 89 -5.06 20.00 -4.32
C GLU A 89 -5.25 19.59 -5.80
N TRP A 90 -5.23 18.29 -6.11
CA TRP A 90 -5.38 17.74 -7.46
C TRP A 90 -6.82 17.42 -7.86
N MET A 91 -7.82 17.75 -7.02
CA MET A 91 -9.24 17.47 -7.31
C MET A 91 -9.76 18.14 -8.59
N ASN A 92 -9.06 19.16 -9.10
CA ASN A 92 -9.42 19.85 -10.34
C ASN A 92 -8.70 19.31 -11.59
N ASP A 93 -7.91 18.23 -11.46
CA ASP A 93 -7.32 17.56 -12.61
C ASP A 93 -8.40 17.08 -13.58
N LEU A 94 -8.11 17.15 -14.88
CA LEU A 94 -9.05 16.76 -15.94
C LEU A 94 -9.11 15.23 -16.09
N THR A 95 -9.53 14.54 -15.02
CA THR A 95 -9.64 13.09 -14.88
C THR A 95 -10.76 12.75 -13.90
N THR A 96 -11.08 11.47 -13.74
CA THR A 96 -12.12 11.03 -12.79
C THR A 96 -11.56 11.00 -11.36
N MET A 97 -11.60 12.14 -10.67
CA MET A 97 -11.19 12.25 -9.27
C MET A 97 -12.32 11.88 -8.29
N ILE A 98 -11.95 11.26 -7.17
CA ILE A 98 -12.79 11.05 -5.99
C ILE A 98 -12.02 11.47 -4.73
N PRO A 99 -12.69 11.83 -3.62
CA PRO A 99 -12.01 12.38 -2.43
C PRO A 99 -10.98 11.46 -1.75
N GLU A 100 -11.07 10.15 -1.98
CA GLU A 100 -10.13 9.15 -1.48
C GLU A 100 -8.81 9.11 -2.26
N LEU A 101 -8.74 9.76 -3.43
CA LEU A 101 -7.51 9.86 -4.22
C LEU A 101 -6.77 11.15 -3.88
N HIS A 102 -5.48 11.03 -3.63
CA HIS A 102 -4.61 12.20 -3.60
C HIS A 102 -4.27 12.63 -5.02
N GLU A 103 -3.89 11.69 -5.89
CA GLU A 103 -3.51 11.94 -7.28
C GLU A 103 -3.87 10.72 -8.15
N ARG A 104 -4.22 10.96 -9.42
CA ARG A 104 -4.66 9.93 -10.37
C ARG A 104 -3.77 9.87 -11.61
N LYS A 105 -2.46 9.80 -11.42
CA LYS A 105 -1.51 9.54 -12.52
C LYS A 105 -1.35 8.05 -12.72
N TRP A 106 -1.65 7.60 -13.93
CA TRP A 106 -1.49 6.19 -14.29
C TRP A 106 -0.02 5.81 -14.42
N GLU A 107 0.43 4.92 -13.53
CA GLU A 107 1.81 4.45 -13.45
C GLU A 107 1.77 2.91 -13.33
N ILE A 108 2.32 2.20 -14.32
CA ILE A 108 2.31 0.73 -14.35
C ILE A 108 2.89 0.14 -13.06
N ASP A 109 3.97 0.74 -12.54
CA ASP A 109 4.64 0.26 -11.36
C ASP A 109 3.79 0.37 -10.08
N SER A 110 2.81 1.29 -10.04
CA SER A 110 1.86 1.39 -8.92
C SER A 110 1.10 0.08 -8.71
N LEU A 111 0.83 -0.69 -9.76
CA LEU A 111 0.22 -2.01 -9.64
C LEU A 111 1.24 -3.13 -9.39
N CYS A 112 2.51 -2.91 -9.74
CA CYS A 112 3.58 -3.89 -9.55
C CYS A 112 4.12 -3.94 -8.11
N TYR A 113 4.29 -2.79 -7.45
CA TYR A 113 4.87 -2.72 -6.11
C TYR A 113 4.05 -3.49 -5.05
N PRO A 114 2.71 -3.42 -5.03
CA PRO A 114 1.88 -4.24 -4.13
C PRO A 114 2.03 -5.74 -4.38
N ILE A 115 2.04 -6.17 -5.64
CA ILE A 115 2.22 -7.58 -6.00
C ILE A 115 3.61 -8.08 -5.57
N ARG A 116 4.64 -7.27 -5.81
CA ARG A 116 6.02 -7.54 -5.39
C ARG A 116 6.09 -7.71 -3.87
N LEU A 117 5.52 -6.78 -3.10
CA LEU A 117 5.51 -6.82 -1.63
C LEU A 117 4.77 -8.06 -1.12
N ALA A 118 3.54 -8.31 -1.61
CA ALA A 118 2.73 -9.45 -1.19
C ALA A 118 3.41 -10.80 -1.48
N TYR A 119 4.03 -10.94 -2.65
CA TYR A 119 4.78 -12.14 -3.02
C TYR A 119 5.96 -12.38 -2.07
N GLN A 120 6.77 -11.35 -1.80
CA GLN A 120 7.93 -11.48 -0.91
C GLN A 120 7.52 -11.78 0.53
N TYR A 121 6.48 -11.10 1.02
CA TYR A 121 5.89 -11.35 2.33
C TYR A 121 5.47 -12.81 2.48
N TRP A 122 4.71 -13.33 1.52
CA TRP A 122 4.28 -14.71 1.51
C TRP A 122 5.47 -15.69 1.46
N LYS A 123 6.44 -15.46 0.57
CA LYS A 123 7.60 -16.34 0.42
C LYS A 123 8.46 -16.43 1.66
N LEU A 124 8.64 -15.32 2.37
CA LEU A 124 9.49 -15.29 3.57
C LEU A 124 8.74 -15.72 4.82
N THR A 125 7.45 -15.43 4.95
CA THR A 125 6.70 -15.66 6.19
C THR A 125 5.83 -16.91 6.17
N GLY A 126 5.60 -17.50 4.99
CA GLY A 126 4.62 -18.58 4.78
C GLY A 126 3.17 -18.15 4.95
N ASP A 127 2.90 -16.87 5.25
CA ASP A 127 1.57 -16.37 5.52
C ASP A 127 0.85 -16.02 4.20
N ALA A 128 -0.17 -16.82 3.89
CA ALA A 128 -1.02 -16.63 2.72
C ALA A 128 -2.34 -15.92 3.06
N SER A 129 -2.56 -15.50 4.31
CA SER A 129 -3.82 -14.89 4.75
C SER A 129 -4.13 -13.55 4.06
N VAL A 130 -3.12 -12.87 3.51
CA VAL A 130 -3.29 -11.67 2.71
C VAL A 130 -3.97 -11.93 1.36
N PHE A 131 -3.98 -13.18 0.87
CA PHE A 131 -4.58 -13.56 -0.43
C PHE A 131 -6.05 -13.98 -0.29
N GLY A 132 -6.87 -13.08 0.26
CA GLY A 132 -8.31 -13.25 0.38
C GLY A 132 -9.10 -12.77 -0.85
N GLU A 133 -10.38 -12.46 -0.65
CA GLU A 133 -11.27 -11.95 -1.70
C GLU A 133 -10.78 -10.60 -2.25
N GLU A 134 -10.28 -9.71 -1.39
CA GLU A 134 -9.74 -8.42 -1.82
C GLU A 134 -8.52 -8.59 -2.75
N TRP A 135 -7.70 -9.62 -2.56
CA TRP A 135 -6.60 -9.92 -3.49
C TRP A 135 -7.11 -10.34 -4.87
N VAL A 136 -8.11 -11.23 -4.93
CA VAL A 136 -8.67 -11.70 -6.20
C VAL A 136 -9.27 -10.55 -6.99
N GLN A 137 -10.02 -9.67 -6.32
CA GLN A 137 -10.57 -8.47 -6.96
C GLN A 137 -9.47 -7.54 -7.46
N ALA A 138 -8.45 -7.27 -6.62
CA ALA A 138 -7.34 -6.41 -6.99
C ALA A 138 -6.59 -6.96 -8.22
N ILE A 139 -6.24 -8.25 -8.26
CA ILE A 139 -5.48 -8.83 -9.38
C ILE A 139 -6.30 -8.89 -10.68
N GLU A 140 -7.62 -9.11 -10.60
CA GLU A 140 -8.52 -9.02 -11.76
C GLU A 140 -8.53 -7.59 -12.32
N MET A 141 -8.58 -6.57 -11.45
CA MET A 141 -8.51 -5.17 -11.86
C MET A 141 -7.15 -4.81 -12.46
N VAL A 142 -6.04 -5.32 -11.91
CA VAL A 142 -4.71 -5.16 -12.52
C VAL A 142 -4.68 -5.75 -13.94
N LEU A 143 -5.15 -7.00 -14.11
CA LEU A 143 -5.17 -7.66 -15.41
C LEU A 143 -6.04 -6.93 -16.43
N ARG A 144 -7.16 -6.37 -16.00
CA ARG A 144 -8.03 -5.54 -16.86
C ARG A 144 -7.31 -4.25 -17.28
N THR A 145 -6.78 -3.52 -16.30
CA THR A 145 -6.10 -2.22 -16.52
C THR A 145 -4.89 -2.34 -17.44
N PHE A 146 -4.15 -3.46 -17.38
CA PHE A 146 -3.02 -3.70 -18.29
C PHE A 146 -3.41 -4.05 -19.73
N LYS A 147 -4.68 -4.39 -20.00
CA LYS A 147 -5.15 -4.81 -21.33
C LYS A 147 -5.95 -3.73 -22.07
N GLU A 148 -6.55 -2.80 -21.34
CA GLU A 148 -7.29 -1.65 -21.88
C GLU A 148 -6.36 -0.63 -22.54
#